data_AF-A0AAP9HF15-F1
#
_entry.id   AF-A0AAP9HF15-F1
#
_cell.length_a   1.000
_cell.length_b   1.000
_cell.length_c   1.000
_cell.angle_alpha   90.00
_cell.angle_beta   90.00
_cell.angle_gamma   90.00
#
_symmetry.space_group_name_H-M   'P 1'
#
loop_
_entity.id
_entity.type
_entity.pdbx_description
1 polymer ?
#
loop_
_entity_poly.entity_id
_entity_poly.type
_entity_poly.pdbx_seq_one_letter_code
_entity_poly.pdbx_strand_id
1 'polypeptide(L)'
;MEQMIMLMVTGLLGGILGAVLGIGGGMIITPILTMLMGLPIQYAIGASIVSVIATSSGATIAYLKDEMLNLRVAMFLEIATTVGAVIGAVATGLVDGKVLYVLFGALLIFSAFNMIRKMRLKEPEERQSKPDEIATKLRLNGAYFDKATGKEINYTVTNVPGGFAMMFGAGIASGLLGIGSGAFKVIAMDTIMHMPLKPSSATSNLMMGVTAAASATVYYFGGQLQPQIAAPLAIGILIGATVGSRIMPMLPTKVLRLIFIPVIGYMGIQMALKGFGVNI
;
A
#
# COMPACT_ATOMS: atom_id res chain seq x y z
N MET A 1 -22.66 -16.97 -11.50
CA MET A 1 -22.65 -16.87 -10.03
C MET A 1 -21.33 -17.35 -9.43
N GLU A 2 -20.79 -18.50 -9.84
CA GLU A 2 -19.54 -19.05 -9.29
C GLU A 2 -18.34 -18.08 -9.36
N GLN A 3 -18.13 -17.40 -10.50
CA GLN A 3 -17.06 -16.41 -10.63
C GLN A 3 -17.19 -15.23 -9.67
N MET A 4 -18.41 -14.73 -9.42
CA MET A 4 -18.64 -13.64 -8.47
C MET A 4 -18.31 -14.07 -7.04
N ILE A 5 -18.67 -15.31 -6.67
CA ILE A 5 -18.36 -15.87 -5.35
C ILE A 5 -16.84 -16.00 -5.19
N MET A 6 -16.13 -16.51 -6.20
CA MET A 6 -14.67 -16.59 -6.17
C MET A 6 -14.01 -15.21 -6.01
N LEU A 7 -14.50 -14.19 -6.71
CA LEU A 7 -14.01 -12.82 -6.58
C LEU A 7 -14.29 -12.23 -5.19
N MET A 8 -15.47 -12.49 -4.61
CA MET A 8 -15.80 -12.05 -3.26
C MET A 8 -14.94 -12.74 -2.21
N VAL A 9 -14.71 -14.06 -2.32
CA VAL A 9 -13.85 -14.81 -1.40
C VAL A 9 -12.40 -14.36 -1.52
N THR A 10 -11.90 -14.22 -2.76
CA THR A 10 -10.57 -13.68 -3.03
C THR A 10 -10.43 -12.28 -2.46
N GLY A 11 -11.46 -11.46 -2.63
CA GLY A 11 -11.52 -10.12 -2.07
C GLY A 11 -11.51 -10.14 -0.54
N LEU A 12 -12.30 -11.00 0.09
CA LEU A 12 -12.34 -11.14 1.54
C LEU A 12 -10.98 -11.54 2.11
N LEU A 13 -10.33 -12.53 1.52
CA LEU A 13 -8.97 -12.90 1.90
C LEU A 13 -7.99 -11.75 1.64
N GLY A 14 -7.98 -11.18 0.45
CA GLY A 14 -7.10 -10.06 0.11
C GLY A 14 -7.30 -8.83 1.00
N GLY A 15 -8.53 -8.56 1.45
CA GLY A 15 -8.87 -7.50 2.38
C GLY A 15 -8.38 -7.76 3.80
N ILE A 16 -8.61 -8.98 4.33
CA ILE A 16 -8.08 -9.38 5.65
C ILE A 16 -6.57 -9.23 5.65
N LEU A 17 -5.92 -9.85 4.67
CA LEU A 17 -4.47 -9.91 4.57
C LEU A 17 -3.87 -8.51 4.31
N GLY A 18 -4.47 -7.73 3.42
CA GLY A 18 -4.05 -6.37 3.08
C GLY A 18 -4.17 -5.38 4.24
N ALA A 19 -5.27 -5.46 5.02
CA ALA A 19 -5.46 -4.62 6.20
C ALA A 19 -4.51 -4.98 7.33
N VAL A 20 -4.31 -6.27 7.58
CA VAL A 20 -3.43 -6.78 8.64
C VAL A 20 -1.96 -6.42 8.40
N LEU A 21 -1.53 -6.44 7.13
CA LEU A 21 -0.17 -6.09 6.75
C LEU A 21 0.07 -4.60 6.52
N GLY A 22 -1.00 -3.81 6.36
CA GLY A 22 -0.90 -2.40 5.99
C GLY A 22 -0.21 -2.17 4.64
N ILE A 23 -0.31 -3.14 3.72
CA ILE A 23 0.37 -3.09 2.42
C ILE A 23 -0.58 -2.73 1.26
N GLY A 24 -1.89 -2.60 1.53
CA GLY A 24 -2.92 -2.47 0.50
C GLY A 24 -3.19 -3.83 -0.16
N GLY A 25 -4.46 -4.22 -0.29
CA GLY A 25 -4.81 -5.55 -0.83
C GLY A 25 -4.26 -5.83 -2.24
N GLY A 26 -3.86 -4.80 -2.99
CA GLY A 26 -3.41 -4.92 -4.38
C GLY A 26 -2.18 -5.80 -4.60
N MET A 27 -1.27 -5.91 -3.62
CA MET A 27 -0.11 -6.84 -3.71
C MET A 27 -0.51 -8.32 -3.73
N ILE A 28 -1.65 -8.65 -3.14
CA ILE A 28 -2.16 -10.03 -3.06
C ILE A 28 -3.17 -10.28 -4.18
N ILE A 29 -4.04 -9.30 -4.44
CA ILE A 29 -5.08 -9.41 -5.46
C ILE A 29 -4.50 -9.52 -6.87
N THR A 30 -3.49 -8.73 -7.24
CA THR A 30 -2.97 -8.72 -8.62
C THR A 30 -2.38 -10.08 -9.03
N PRO A 31 -1.49 -10.73 -8.24
CA PRO A 31 -1.03 -12.08 -8.56
C PRO A 31 -2.17 -13.09 -8.62
N ILE A 32 -3.13 -13.04 -7.68
CA ILE A 32 -4.26 -13.98 -7.69
C ILE A 32 -5.09 -13.85 -8.96
N LEU A 33 -5.46 -12.63 -9.37
CA LEU A 33 -6.25 -12.41 -10.58
C LEU A 33 -5.49 -12.83 -11.85
N THR A 34 -4.19 -12.59 -11.91
CA THR A 34 -3.39 -12.96 -13.10
C THR A 34 -3.03 -14.44 -13.15
N MET A 35 -2.91 -15.12 -12.02
CA MET A 35 -2.46 -16.51 -11.94
C MET A 35 -3.63 -17.49 -11.87
N LEU A 36 -4.58 -17.26 -10.96
CA LEU A 36 -5.72 -18.18 -10.77
C LEU A 36 -6.82 -17.95 -11.79
N MET A 37 -7.01 -16.70 -12.21
CA MET A 37 -8.10 -16.33 -13.13
C MET A 37 -7.61 -16.01 -14.54
N GLY A 38 -6.29 -16.01 -14.77
CA GLY A 38 -5.69 -15.81 -16.09
C GLY A 38 -5.90 -14.41 -16.67
N LEU A 39 -6.27 -13.41 -15.86
CA LEU A 39 -6.47 -12.06 -16.36
C LEU A 39 -5.14 -11.47 -16.89
N PRO A 40 -5.19 -10.69 -17.99
CA PRO A 40 -4.06 -9.86 -18.36
C PRO A 40 -3.73 -8.88 -17.23
N ILE A 41 -2.44 -8.68 -16.99
CA ILE A 41 -1.95 -7.92 -15.83
C ILE A 41 -2.51 -6.49 -15.77
N GLN A 42 -2.74 -5.83 -16.92
CA GLN A 42 -3.33 -4.49 -16.97
C GLN A 42 -4.73 -4.44 -16.35
N TYR A 43 -5.57 -5.44 -16.63
CA TYR A 43 -6.92 -5.54 -16.03
C TYR A 43 -6.86 -5.94 -14.56
N ALA A 44 -5.90 -6.81 -14.19
CA ALA A 44 -5.69 -7.19 -12.80
C ALA A 44 -5.22 -5.99 -11.94
N ILE A 45 -4.34 -5.15 -12.50
CA ILE A 45 -3.89 -3.87 -11.92
C ILE A 45 -5.09 -2.91 -11.76
N GLY A 46 -5.93 -2.81 -12.79
CA GLY A 46 -7.17 -2.04 -12.74
C GLY A 46 -8.10 -2.51 -11.62
N ALA A 47 -8.36 -3.81 -11.51
CA ALA A 47 -9.20 -4.36 -10.44
C ALA A 47 -8.54 -4.20 -9.05
N SER A 48 -7.22 -4.32 -8.95
CA SER A 48 -6.50 -4.24 -7.68
C SER A 48 -6.39 -2.81 -7.13
N ILE A 49 -6.50 -1.77 -7.96
CA ILE A 49 -6.57 -0.41 -7.41
C ILE A 49 -7.85 -0.19 -6.60
N VAL A 50 -8.97 -0.80 -7.02
CA VAL A 50 -10.24 -0.75 -6.26
C VAL A 50 -10.09 -1.51 -4.95
N SER A 51 -9.32 -2.59 -4.95
CA SER A 51 -8.91 -3.28 -3.72
C SER A 51 -8.19 -2.35 -2.75
N VAL A 52 -7.26 -1.54 -3.25
CA VAL A 52 -6.52 -0.58 -2.43
C VAL A 52 -7.46 0.47 -1.84
N ILE A 53 -8.38 1.03 -2.63
CA ILE A 53 -9.38 1.99 -2.15
C ILE A 53 -10.21 1.38 -1.02
N ALA A 54 -10.79 0.20 -1.24
CA ALA A 54 -11.63 -0.47 -0.24
C ALA A 54 -10.86 -0.81 1.05
N THR A 55 -9.62 -1.32 0.92
CA THR A 55 -8.76 -1.63 2.07
C THR A 55 -8.41 -0.37 2.86
N SER A 56 -8.04 0.70 2.15
CA SER A 56 -7.70 1.99 2.73
C SER A 56 -8.88 2.60 3.48
N SER A 57 -10.08 2.60 2.90
CA SER A 57 -11.29 3.10 3.55
C SER A 57 -11.58 2.37 4.85
N GLY A 58 -11.52 1.03 4.84
CA GLY A 58 -11.73 0.21 6.03
C GLY A 58 -10.69 0.44 7.13
N ALA A 59 -9.41 0.56 6.76
CA ALA A 59 -8.31 0.79 7.70
C ALA A 59 -8.32 2.21 8.28
N THR A 60 -8.58 3.22 7.45
CA THR A 60 -8.58 4.63 7.84
C THR A 60 -9.64 4.92 8.92
N ILE A 61 -10.81 4.31 8.83
CA ILE A 61 -11.87 4.44 9.86
C ILE A 61 -11.38 3.98 11.24
N ALA A 62 -10.55 2.94 11.29
CA ALA A 62 -9.97 2.46 12.55
C ALA A 62 -8.92 3.43 13.11
N TYR A 63 -8.07 4.00 12.25
CA TYR A 63 -7.01 4.92 12.68
C TYR A 63 -7.49 6.35 12.98
N LEU A 64 -8.57 6.80 12.34
CA LEU A 64 -9.20 8.10 12.61
C LEU A 64 -9.61 8.25 14.07
N LYS A 65 -10.07 7.15 14.70
CA LYS A 65 -10.51 7.15 16.11
C LYS A 65 -9.36 7.28 17.10
N ASP A 66 -8.13 7.02 16.67
CA ASP A 66 -6.96 6.92 17.54
C ASP A 66 -6.03 8.14 17.43
N GLU A 67 -6.42 9.18 16.67
CA GLU A 67 -5.65 10.42 16.45
C GLU A 67 -4.21 10.20 15.95
N MET A 68 -3.94 9.03 15.36
CA MET A 68 -2.61 8.64 14.86
C MET A 68 -2.25 9.29 13.51
N LEU A 69 -3.19 10.00 12.89
CA LEU A 69 -3.07 10.54 11.53
C LEU A 69 -2.46 11.94 11.55
N ASN A 70 -1.38 12.13 10.80
CA ASN A 70 -0.87 13.48 10.51
C ASN A 70 -1.45 13.98 9.17
N LEU A 71 -2.62 14.60 9.24
CA LEU A 71 -3.34 15.08 8.04
C LEU A 71 -2.54 16.14 7.26
N ARG A 72 -1.68 16.93 7.91
CA ARG A 72 -0.86 17.94 7.23
C ARG A 72 0.21 17.28 6.36
N VAL A 73 0.90 16.29 6.92
CA VAL A 73 1.88 15.48 6.17
C VAL A 73 1.17 14.75 5.03
N ALA A 74 0.00 14.14 5.29
CA ALA A 74 -0.80 13.50 4.25
C ALA A 74 -1.10 14.46 3.10
N MET A 75 -1.76 15.58 3.37
CA MET A 75 -2.17 16.54 2.32
C MET A 75 -0.99 17.04 1.49
N PHE A 76 0.16 17.33 2.12
CA PHE A 76 1.33 17.84 1.42
C PHE A 76 1.98 16.77 0.53
N LEU A 77 2.24 15.58 1.07
CA LEU A 77 2.89 14.48 0.34
C LEU A 77 1.97 13.82 -0.69
N GLU A 78 0.66 13.92 -0.50
CA GLU A 78 -0.32 13.35 -1.41
C GLU A 78 -0.35 14.08 -2.76
N ILE A 79 0.07 15.35 -2.80
CA ILE A 79 0.26 16.09 -4.07
C ILE A 79 1.27 15.36 -4.95
N ALA A 80 2.47 15.09 -4.43
CA ALA A 80 3.51 14.35 -5.15
C ALA A 80 3.03 12.96 -5.57
N THR A 81 2.42 12.24 -4.62
CA THR A 81 2.03 10.86 -4.84
C THR A 81 0.90 10.72 -5.85
N THR A 82 -0.07 11.62 -5.83
CA THR A 82 -1.20 11.64 -6.77
C THR A 82 -0.73 11.94 -8.18
N VAL A 83 0.13 12.96 -8.36
CA VAL A 83 0.69 13.28 -9.68
C VAL A 83 1.49 12.10 -10.23
N GLY A 84 2.37 11.52 -9.40
CA GLY A 84 3.12 10.33 -9.77
C GLY A 84 2.20 9.16 -10.15
N ALA A 85 1.11 8.94 -9.42
CA ALA A 85 0.20 7.84 -9.66
C ALA A 85 -0.65 8.01 -10.92
N VAL A 86 -1.07 9.23 -11.24
CA VAL A 86 -1.71 9.51 -12.54
C VAL A 86 -0.74 9.22 -13.69
N ILE A 87 0.51 9.68 -13.58
CA ILE A 87 1.56 9.40 -14.58
C ILE A 87 1.79 7.89 -14.72
N GLY A 88 1.92 7.18 -13.59
CA GLY A 88 2.10 5.74 -13.56
C GLY A 88 0.91 4.99 -14.19
N ALA A 89 -0.32 5.40 -13.88
CA ALA A 89 -1.53 4.76 -14.38
C ALA A 89 -1.70 4.94 -15.90
N VAL A 90 -1.36 6.12 -16.43
CA VAL A 90 -1.32 6.35 -17.88
C VAL A 90 -0.26 5.45 -18.52
N ALA A 91 0.93 5.35 -17.89
CA ALA A 91 2.02 4.52 -18.39
C ALA A 91 1.67 3.01 -18.37
N THR A 92 0.81 2.51 -17.46
CA THR A 92 0.38 1.10 -17.46
C THR A 92 -0.24 0.67 -18.78
N GLY A 93 -0.98 1.55 -19.46
CA GLY A 93 -1.57 1.26 -20.78
C GLY A 93 -0.55 1.23 -21.93
N LEU A 94 0.64 1.80 -21.72
CA LEU A 94 1.69 1.92 -22.73
C LEU A 94 2.80 0.87 -22.56
N VAL A 95 2.91 0.28 -21.36
CA VAL A 95 3.97 -0.69 -21.02
C VAL A 95 3.52 -2.12 -21.35
N ASP A 96 4.42 -2.88 -21.96
CA ASP A 96 4.21 -4.31 -22.25
C ASP A 96 3.92 -5.10 -20.96
N GLY A 97 2.96 -6.03 -21.03
CA GLY A 97 2.59 -6.87 -19.89
C GLY A 97 3.77 -7.63 -19.27
N LYS A 98 4.75 -8.05 -20.08
CA LYS A 98 5.98 -8.71 -19.59
C LYS A 98 6.79 -7.82 -18.66
N VAL A 99 6.92 -6.54 -19.02
CA VAL A 99 7.63 -5.56 -18.20
C VAL A 99 6.87 -5.32 -16.90
N LEU A 100 5.54 -5.21 -16.96
CA LEU A 100 4.70 -5.08 -15.76
C LEU A 100 4.86 -6.30 -14.83
N TYR A 101 4.92 -7.51 -15.38
CA TYR A 101 5.18 -8.73 -14.60
C TYR A 101 6.54 -8.71 -13.90
N VAL A 102 7.61 -8.32 -14.61
CA VAL A 102 8.96 -8.19 -14.02
C VAL A 102 8.99 -7.12 -12.93
N LEU A 103 8.43 -5.93 -13.20
CA LEU A 103 8.37 -4.84 -12.23
C LEU A 103 7.58 -5.24 -10.97
N PHE A 104 6.43 -5.88 -11.16
CA PHE A 104 5.61 -6.36 -10.05
C PHE A 104 6.35 -7.44 -9.24
N GLY A 105 6.97 -8.41 -9.91
CA GLY A 105 7.74 -9.48 -9.29
C GLY A 105 8.93 -8.95 -8.48
N ALA A 106 9.71 -8.05 -9.06
CA ALA A 106 10.83 -7.39 -8.38
C ALA A 106 10.36 -6.62 -7.14
N LEU A 107 9.22 -5.94 -7.22
CA LEU A 107 8.64 -5.19 -6.11
C LEU A 107 8.19 -6.12 -4.97
N LEU A 108 7.53 -7.24 -5.28
CA LEU A 108 7.13 -8.21 -4.27
C LEU A 108 8.35 -8.83 -3.58
N ILE A 109 9.39 -9.19 -4.34
CA ILE A 109 10.66 -9.70 -3.79
C ILE A 109 11.31 -8.66 -2.88
N PHE A 110 11.37 -7.39 -3.32
CA PHE A 110 11.87 -6.29 -2.50
C PHE A 110 11.06 -6.09 -1.22
N SER A 111 9.73 -6.23 -1.29
CA SER A 111 8.83 -6.12 -0.14
C SER A 111 9.05 -7.27 0.85
N ALA A 112 9.19 -8.50 0.36
CA ALA A 112 9.52 -9.66 1.19
C ALA A 112 10.90 -9.49 1.87
N PHE A 113 11.91 -9.02 1.12
CA PHE A 113 13.24 -8.73 1.67
C PHE A 113 13.20 -7.66 2.76
N ASN A 114 12.49 -6.55 2.53
CA ASN A 114 12.31 -5.51 3.53
C ASN A 114 11.60 -6.02 4.78
N MET A 115 10.62 -6.90 4.62
CA MET A 115 9.90 -7.50 5.73
C MET A 115 10.81 -8.38 6.61
N ILE A 116 11.70 -9.16 5.98
CA ILE A 116 12.75 -9.93 6.68
C ILE A 116 13.72 -9.00 7.42
N ARG A 117 14.22 -7.95 6.74
CA ARG A 117 15.16 -7.00 7.33
C ARG A 117 14.57 -6.31 8.55
N LYS A 118 13.31 -5.88 8.48
CA LYS A 118 12.58 -5.24 9.59
C LYS A 118 12.29 -6.19 10.76
N MET A 119 12.37 -7.52 10.60
CA MET A 119 12.27 -8.47 11.73
C MET A 119 13.56 -8.54 12.54
N ARG A 120 14.70 -8.11 11.98
CA ARG A 120 16.02 -8.18 12.61
C ARG A 120 16.46 -6.86 13.25
N LEU A 121 15.84 -5.75 12.86
CA LEU A 121 16.13 -4.43 13.42
C LEU A 121 15.31 -4.22 14.70
N LYS A 122 15.97 -3.83 15.80
CA LYS A 122 15.30 -3.30 16.99
C LYS A 122 14.56 -2.01 16.62
N GLU A 123 13.48 -1.69 17.35
CA GLU A 123 12.73 -0.44 17.16
C GLU A 123 13.70 0.74 17.07
N PRO A 124 13.55 1.65 16.08
CA PRO A 124 14.42 2.80 15.98
C PRO A 124 14.29 3.61 17.27
N GLU A 125 15.42 3.85 17.96
CA GLU A 125 15.49 4.83 19.05
C GLU A 125 14.93 6.17 18.55
N GLU A 126 14.20 6.88 19.42
CA GLU A 126 13.65 8.21 19.12
C GLU A 126 14.76 9.14 18.58
N ARG A 127 14.76 9.34 17.26
CA ARG A 127 15.71 10.26 16.62
C ARG A 127 15.20 11.67 16.79
N GLN A 128 15.55 12.30 17.91
CA GLN A 128 15.39 13.75 18.07
C GLN A 128 16.22 14.44 17.00
N SER A 129 15.54 14.97 15.98
CA SER A 129 16.16 15.66 14.86
C SER A 129 15.62 17.08 14.78
N LYS A 130 16.49 18.04 14.44
CA LYS A 130 16.09 19.43 14.29
C LYS A 130 15.11 19.52 13.11
N PRO A 131 13.94 20.14 13.27
CA PRO A 131 12.96 20.25 12.19
C PRO A 131 13.51 21.09 11.04
N ASP A 132 13.24 20.66 9.80
CA ASP A 132 13.61 21.43 8.61
C ASP A 132 12.76 22.70 8.49
N GLU A 133 13.27 23.71 7.76
CA GLU A 133 12.55 24.97 7.51
C GLU A 133 11.18 24.74 6.86
N ILE A 134 11.08 23.80 5.91
CA ILE A 134 9.83 23.44 5.25
C ILE A 134 8.86 22.78 6.23
N ALA A 135 9.35 21.88 7.09
CA ALA A 135 8.53 21.20 8.09
C ALA A 135 7.94 22.22 9.09
N THR A 136 8.72 23.23 9.46
CA THR A 136 8.29 24.31 10.35
C THR A 136 7.30 25.24 9.67
N LYS A 137 7.59 25.68 8.44
CA LYS A 137 6.73 26.56 7.64
C LYS A 137 5.36 25.96 7.35
N LEU A 138 5.32 24.66 7.02
CA LEU A 138 4.08 23.93 6.73
C LEU A 138 3.45 23.29 7.97
N ARG A 139 4.04 23.50 9.16
CA ARG A 139 3.57 22.97 10.45
C ARG A 139 3.33 21.45 10.43
N LEU A 140 4.29 20.70 9.86
CA LEU A 140 4.21 19.25 9.67
C LEU A 140 4.52 18.43 10.93
N ASN A 141 5.16 19.04 11.94
CA ASN A 141 5.42 18.41 13.23
C ASN A 141 4.11 18.06 13.93
N GLY A 142 4.12 17.01 14.75
CA GLY A 142 2.92 16.51 15.41
C GLY A 142 3.20 15.72 16.68
N ALA A 143 2.12 15.30 17.32
CA ALA A 143 2.13 14.40 18.47
C ALA A 143 1.19 13.24 18.18
N TYR A 144 1.40 12.10 18.83
CA TYR A 144 0.42 11.01 18.84
C TYR A 144 0.37 10.35 20.21
N PHE A 145 -0.81 9.86 20.60
CA PHE A 145 -0.98 9.12 21.84
C PHE A 145 -0.68 7.63 21.64
N ASP A 146 0.38 7.14 22.27
CA ASP A 146 0.74 5.73 22.18
C ASP A 146 0.01 4.90 23.23
N LYS A 147 -1.04 4.19 22.81
CA LYS A 147 -1.81 3.28 23.68
C LYS A 147 -0.96 2.17 24.32
N ALA A 148 0.17 1.79 23.73
CA ALA A 148 1.03 0.73 24.28
C ALA A 148 1.85 1.23 25.48
N THR A 149 2.23 2.52 25.49
CA THR A 149 3.06 3.11 26.55
C THR A 149 2.27 4.07 27.45
N GLY A 150 1.05 4.45 27.05
CA GLY A 150 0.18 5.40 27.75
C GLY A 150 0.70 6.84 27.71
N LYS A 151 1.63 7.16 26.81
CA LYS A 151 2.30 8.47 26.72
C LYS A 151 2.01 9.16 25.39
N GLU A 152 1.96 10.48 25.43
CA GLU A 152 1.96 11.33 24.24
C GLU A 152 3.40 11.48 23.75
N ILE A 153 3.64 11.14 22.48
CA ILE A 153 4.96 11.19 21.85
C ILE A 153 4.94 12.34 20.83
N ASN A 154 5.74 13.36 21.11
CA ASN A 154 5.98 14.48 20.20
C ASN A 154 7.07 14.13 19.20
N TYR A 155 6.88 14.46 17.93
CA TYR A 155 7.88 14.20 16.89
C TYR A 155 8.01 15.37 15.92
N THR A 156 9.23 15.51 15.40
CA THR A 156 9.59 16.48 14.38
C THR A 156 9.76 15.78 13.04
N VAL A 157 9.32 16.45 11.98
CA VAL A 157 9.48 15.97 10.61
C VAL A 157 10.73 16.58 10.00
N THR A 158 11.54 15.76 9.34
CA THR A 158 12.77 16.20 8.66
C THR A 158 12.80 15.75 7.21
N ASN A 159 13.82 16.19 6.47
CA ASN A 159 14.08 15.89 5.07
C ASN A 159 12.83 15.89 4.17
N VAL A 160 12.02 16.95 4.30
CA VAL A 160 10.74 17.06 3.58
C VAL A 160 10.91 16.96 2.06
N PRO A 161 11.92 17.57 1.42
CA PRO A 161 12.15 17.42 -0.02
C PRO A 161 12.45 15.98 -0.44
N GLY A 162 13.28 15.27 0.33
CA GLY A 162 13.58 13.85 0.07
C GLY A 162 12.34 12.98 0.19
N GLY A 163 11.53 13.22 1.23
CA GLY A 163 10.23 12.57 1.41
C GLY A 163 9.29 12.83 0.24
N PHE A 164 9.18 14.09 -0.21
CA PHE A 164 8.32 14.48 -1.34
C PHE A 164 8.75 13.83 -2.66
N ALA A 165 10.06 13.81 -2.96
CA ALA A 165 10.59 13.16 -4.16
C ALA A 165 10.34 11.65 -4.16
N MET A 166 10.52 11.00 -3.00
CA MET A 166 10.22 9.58 -2.86
C MET A 166 8.72 9.31 -2.98
N MET A 167 7.86 10.18 -2.45
CA MET A 167 6.41 10.08 -2.60
C MET A 167 5.95 10.16 -4.06
N PHE A 168 6.59 11.00 -4.88
CA PHE A 168 6.34 11.01 -6.32
C PHE A 168 6.67 9.66 -6.98
N GLY A 169 7.83 9.07 -6.65
CA GLY A 169 8.22 7.74 -7.13
C GLY A 169 7.29 6.62 -6.63
N ALA A 170 6.88 6.69 -5.36
CA ALA A 170 5.86 5.81 -4.79
C ALA A 170 4.55 5.90 -5.59
N GLY A 171 4.15 7.12 -5.97
CA GLY A 171 3.01 7.39 -6.83
C GLY A 171 3.13 6.65 -8.15
N ILE A 172 4.22 6.85 -8.88
CA ILE A 172 4.48 6.16 -10.16
C ILE A 172 4.38 4.64 -9.99
N ALA A 173 5.00 4.07 -8.96
CA ALA A 173 4.91 2.63 -8.69
C ALA A 173 3.46 2.19 -8.36
N SER A 174 2.72 3.00 -7.58
CA SER A 174 1.31 2.76 -7.27
C SER A 174 0.46 2.69 -8.54
N GLY A 175 0.62 3.71 -9.39
CA GLY A 175 -0.11 3.84 -10.64
C GLY A 175 0.37 2.86 -11.70
N LEU A 176 1.62 2.38 -11.67
CA LEU A 176 2.05 1.37 -12.64
C LEU A 176 1.54 -0.02 -12.29
N LEU A 177 1.47 -0.34 -10.99
CA LEU A 177 1.34 -1.71 -10.50
C LEU A 177 0.05 -1.97 -9.71
N GLY A 178 -0.78 -0.98 -9.42
CA GLY A 178 -2.07 -1.20 -8.74
C GLY A 178 -1.96 -1.58 -7.25
N ILE A 179 -0.77 -1.47 -6.65
CA ILE A 179 -0.49 -1.95 -5.28
C ILE A 179 -0.81 -0.96 -4.17
N GLY A 180 -1.05 0.32 -4.49
CA GLY A 180 -1.34 1.36 -3.48
C GLY A 180 -0.12 2.03 -2.84
N SER A 181 1.11 1.59 -3.13
CA SER A 181 2.40 2.17 -2.68
C SER A 181 2.63 2.31 -1.17
N GLY A 182 1.80 1.69 -0.33
CA GLY A 182 1.84 1.85 1.12
C GLY A 182 3.20 1.67 1.79
N ALA A 183 3.90 0.59 1.43
CA ALA A 183 5.23 0.30 1.95
C ALA A 183 6.25 1.40 1.61
N PHE A 184 6.18 1.94 0.39
CA PHE A 184 7.05 3.03 -0.07
C PHE A 184 6.74 4.35 0.65
N LYS A 185 5.46 4.67 0.82
CA LYS A 185 5.03 5.85 1.60
C LYS A 185 5.49 5.78 3.05
N VAL A 186 5.39 4.60 3.68
CA VAL A 186 5.89 4.39 5.04
C VAL A 186 7.40 4.56 5.09
N ILE A 187 8.17 4.02 4.14
CA ILE A 187 9.63 4.23 4.09
C ILE A 187 9.98 5.72 3.92
N ALA A 188 9.24 6.44 3.07
CA ALA A 188 9.44 7.87 2.88
C ALA A 188 9.23 8.64 4.21
N MET A 189 8.16 8.37 4.93
CA MET A 189 7.88 9.07 6.19
C MET A 189 8.81 8.62 7.33
N ASP A 190 9.00 7.32 7.51
CA ASP A 190 9.77 6.73 8.61
C ASP A 190 11.29 6.89 8.42
N THR A 191 11.80 6.43 7.28
CA THR A 191 13.25 6.36 7.06
C THR A 191 13.82 7.66 6.52
N ILE A 192 13.11 8.37 5.65
CA ILE A 192 13.60 9.62 5.05
C ILE A 192 13.21 10.81 5.92
N MET A 193 11.94 10.90 6.33
CA MET A 193 11.43 12.04 7.09
C MET A 193 11.48 11.88 8.62
N HIS A 194 11.97 10.73 9.11
CA HIS A 194 12.13 10.41 10.53
C HIS A 194 10.85 10.50 11.37
N MET A 195 9.70 10.34 10.72
CA MET A 195 8.40 10.34 11.38
C MET A 195 8.14 8.96 12.02
N PRO A 196 7.67 8.86 13.28
CA PRO A 196 7.52 7.59 13.97
C PRO A 196 6.68 6.57 13.18
N LEU A 197 7.03 5.28 13.30
CA LEU A 197 6.43 4.22 12.46
C LEU A 197 4.91 4.16 12.57
N LYS A 198 4.34 4.32 13.76
CA LYS A 198 2.88 4.22 13.98
C LYS A 198 2.11 5.32 13.24
N PRO A 199 2.38 6.63 13.45
CA PRO A 199 1.73 7.68 12.67
C PRO A 199 2.10 7.64 11.19
N SER A 200 3.32 7.22 10.81
CA SER A 200 3.71 7.00 9.40
C SER A 200 2.83 5.93 8.73
N SER A 201 2.59 4.81 9.42
CA SER A 201 1.72 3.73 8.94
C SER A 201 0.27 4.17 8.81
N ALA A 202 -0.28 4.85 9.82
CA ALA A 202 -1.64 5.37 9.79
C ALA A 202 -1.84 6.39 8.66
N THR A 203 -0.93 7.38 8.57
CA THR A 203 -0.95 8.45 7.56
C THR A 203 -0.83 7.86 6.15
N SER A 204 0.04 6.86 5.97
CA SER A 204 0.18 6.12 4.71
C SER A 204 -1.12 5.45 4.29
N ASN A 205 -1.81 4.75 5.21
CA ASN A 205 -3.07 4.07 4.89
C ASN A 205 -4.11 5.02 4.31
N LEU A 206 -4.33 6.20 4.91
CA LEU A 206 -5.24 7.20 4.36
C LEU A 206 -4.80 7.64 2.95
N MET A 207 -3.53 7.96 2.80
CA MET A 207 -2.93 8.38 1.54
C MET A 207 -3.04 7.31 0.45
N MET A 208 -3.01 6.02 0.77
CA MET A 208 -3.14 4.95 -0.23
C MET A 208 -4.48 5.03 -0.95
N GLY A 209 -5.58 5.27 -0.23
CA GLY A 209 -6.91 5.36 -0.82
C GLY A 209 -7.08 6.53 -1.77
N VAL A 210 -6.53 7.70 -1.43
CA VAL A 210 -6.61 8.90 -2.27
C VAL A 210 -5.81 8.71 -3.57
N THR A 211 -4.56 8.25 -3.46
CA THR A 211 -3.71 7.93 -4.63
C THR A 211 -4.33 6.84 -5.50
N ALA A 212 -4.93 5.83 -4.88
CA ALA A 212 -5.59 4.75 -5.58
C ALA A 212 -6.85 5.24 -6.30
N ALA A 213 -7.62 6.14 -5.70
CA ALA A 213 -8.77 6.77 -6.36
C ALA A 213 -8.34 7.54 -7.62
N ALA A 214 -7.26 8.31 -7.55
CA ALA A 214 -6.73 9.02 -8.71
C ALA A 214 -6.31 8.08 -9.85
N SER A 215 -5.62 6.98 -9.52
CA SER A 215 -5.24 5.95 -10.49
C SER A 215 -6.46 5.19 -11.04
N ALA A 216 -7.46 4.92 -10.21
CA ALA A 216 -8.70 4.27 -10.60
C ALA A 216 -9.48 5.09 -11.63
N THR A 217 -9.50 6.42 -11.49
CA THR A 217 -10.09 7.30 -12.49
C THR A 217 -9.41 7.12 -13.85
N VAL A 218 -8.07 7.05 -13.89
CA VAL A 218 -7.32 6.81 -15.13
C VAL A 218 -7.66 5.44 -15.73
N TYR A 219 -7.66 4.37 -14.94
CA TYR A 219 -7.98 3.02 -15.43
C TYR A 219 -9.43 2.86 -15.86
N TYR A 220 -10.36 3.59 -15.24
CA TYR A 220 -11.76 3.63 -15.64
C TYR A 220 -11.90 4.22 -17.04
N PHE A 221 -11.30 5.40 -17.27
CA PHE A 221 -11.32 6.02 -18.60
C PHE A 221 -10.46 5.27 -19.62
N GLY A 222 -9.42 4.56 -19.18
CA GLY A 222 -8.59 3.69 -20.02
C GLY A 222 -9.23 2.34 -20.35
N GLY A 223 -10.44 2.03 -19.84
CA GLY A 223 -11.14 0.77 -20.09
C GLY A 223 -10.50 -0.47 -19.42
N GLN A 224 -9.52 -0.27 -18.55
CA GLN A 224 -8.81 -1.34 -17.82
C GLN A 224 -9.58 -1.75 -16.56
N LEU A 225 -10.46 -0.88 -16.05
CA LEU A 225 -11.29 -1.18 -14.89
C LEU A 225 -12.61 -1.85 -15.32
N GLN A 226 -12.69 -3.17 -15.21
CA GLN A 226 -13.91 -3.91 -15.51
C GLN A 226 -14.84 -3.95 -14.26
N PRO A 227 -16.02 -3.31 -14.28
CA PRO A 227 -16.90 -3.25 -13.11
C PRO A 227 -17.37 -4.62 -12.63
N GLN A 228 -17.51 -5.57 -13.55
CA GLN A 228 -17.93 -6.95 -13.28
C GLN A 228 -16.93 -7.70 -12.37
N ILE A 229 -15.65 -7.33 -12.43
CA ILE A 229 -14.59 -7.91 -11.62
C ILE A 229 -14.36 -7.06 -10.37
N ALA A 230 -14.28 -5.73 -10.56
CA ALA A 230 -13.96 -4.80 -9.50
C ALA A 230 -15.06 -4.71 -8.42
N ALA A 231 -16.34 -4.76 -8.77
CA ALA A 231 -17.42 -4.57 -7.79
C ALA A 231 -17.55 -5.74 -6.79
N PRO A 232 -17.62 -7.03 -7.21
CA PRO A 232 -17.66 -8.14 -6.26
C PRO A 232 -16.39 -8.21 -5.40
N LEU A 233 -15.25 -7.92 -6.02
CA LEU A 233 -13.95 -7.88 -5.35
C LEU A 233 -13.93 -6.78 -4.28
N ALA A 234 -14.41 -5.58 -4.59
CA ALA A 234 -14.49 -4.46 -3.65
C ALA A 234 -15.34 -4.78 -2.41
N ILE A 235 -16.49 -5.44 -2.61
CA ILE A 235 -17.38 -5.85 -1.51
C ILE A 235 -16.65 -6.84 -0.60
N GLY A 236 -16.06 -7.89 -1.19
CA GLY A 236 -15.29 -8.87 -0.44
C GLY A 236 -14.17 -8.20 0.37
N ILE A 237 -13.43 -7.28 -0.24
CA ILE A 237 -12.31 -6.59 0.38
C ILE A 237 -12.75 -5.67 1.50
N LEU A 238 -13.85 -4.93 1.35
CA LEU A 238 -14.33 -4.04 2.39
C LEU A 238 -14.70 -4.85 3.64
N ILE A 239 -15.41 -5.98 3.46
CA ILE A 239 -15.72 -6.91 4.55
C ILE A 239 -14.42 -7.50 5.14
N GLY A 240 -13.51 -7.98 4.29
CA GLY A 240 -12.24 -8.55 4.71
C GLY A 240 -11.37 -7.55 5.48
N ALA A 241 -11.24 -6.32 5.00
CA ALA A 241 -10.41 -5.28 5.59
C ALA A 241 -10.97 -4.80 6.94
N THR A 242 -12.30 -4.72 7.08
CA THR A 242 -12.94 -4.39 8.37
C THR A 242 -12.76 -5.49 9.41
N VAL A 243 -12.76 -6.76 9.00
CA VAL A 243 -12.43 -7.89 9.88
C VAL A 243 -10.93 -7.88 10.20
N GLY A 244 -10.08 -7.73 9.19
CA GLY A 244 -8.62 -7.71 9.33
C GLY A 244 -8.11 -6.59 10.24
N SER A 245 -8.67 -5.38 10.13
CA SER A 245 -8.29 -4.25 11.00
C SER A 245 -8.67 -4.45 12.47
N ARG A 246 -9.68 -5.28 12.77
CA ARG A 246 -10.03 -5.69 14.14
C ARG A 246 -9.15 -6.81 14.69
N ILE A 247 -8.67 -7.71 13.81
CA ILE A 247 -7.78 -8.82 14.19
C ILE A 247 -6.34 -8.33 14.36
N MET A 248 -5.90 -7.35 13.56
CA MET A 248 -4.52 -6.85 13.54
C MET A 248 -3.95 -6.51 14.93
N PRO A 249 -4.67 -5.85 15.86
CA PRO A 249 -4.15 -5.54 17.21
C PRO A 249 -3.91 -6.78 18.08
N MET A 250 -4.52 -7.92 17.74
CA MET A 250 -4.45 -9.17 18.52
C MET A 250 -3.31 -10.09 18.07
N LEU A 251 -2.73 -9.87 16.88
CA LEU A 251 -1.70 -10.74 16.32
C LEU A 251 -0.29 -10.13 16.47
N PRO A 252 0.70 -10.91 16.96
CA PRO A 252 2.08 -10.44 16.98
C PRO A 252 2.57 -10.14 15.57
N THR A 253 3.15 -8.95 15.37
CA THR A 253 3.67 -8.51 14.06
C THR A 253 4.66 -9.52 13.45
N LYS A 254 5.39 -10.25 14.30
CA LYS A 254 6.33 -11.32 13.90
C LYS A 254 5.62 -12.49 13.20
N VAL A 255 4.45 -12.93 13.69
CA VAL A 255 3.68 -14.05 13.13
C VAL A 255 3.16 -13.70 11.76
N LEU A 256 2.61 -12.49 11.63
CA LEU A 256 2.14 -11.96 10.35
C LEU A 256 3.27 -12.00 9.32
N ARG A 257 4.39 -11.33 9.61
CA ARG A 257 5.54 -11.29 8.69
C ARG A 257 6.01 -12.70 8.30
N LEU A 258 6.04 -13.65 9.24
CA LEU A 258 6.49 -15.02 8.97
C LEU A 258 5.57 -15.77 7.98
N ILE A 259 4.26 -15.57 8.07
CA ILE A 259 3.29 -16.18 7.13
C ILE A 259 3.42 -15.55 5.75
N PHE A 260 3.62 -14.24 5.68
CA PHE A 260 3.52 -13.51 4.42
C PHE A 260 4.81 -13.40 3.62
N ILE A 261 5.98 -13.42 4.26
CA ILE A 261 7.27 -13.47 3.56
C ILE A 261 7.30 -14.58 2.50
N PRO A 262 6.96 -15.85 2.80
CA PRO A 262 6.99 -16.91 1.80
C PRO A 262 5.93 -16.72 0.72
N VAL A 263 4.71 -16.26 1.06
CA VAL A 263 3.63 -16.04 0.08
C VAL A 263 4.00 -14.94 -0.91
N ILE A 264 4.42 -13.77 -0.42
CA ILE A 264 4.81 -12.64 -1.26
C ILE A 264 6.09 -12.96 -2.04
N GLY A 265 7.05 -13.65 -1.41
CA GLY A 265 8.27 -14.11 -2.09
C GLY A 265 7.97 -15.07 -3.24
N TYR A 266 7.11 -16.06 -3.01
CA TYR A 266 6.67 -17.00 -4.03
C TYR A 266 5.94 -16.29 -5.18
N MET A 267 4.93 -15.46 -4.87
CA MET A 267 4.21 -14.66 -5.87
C MET A 267 5.17 -13.74 -6.65
N GLY A 268 6.16 -13.15 -5.98
CA GLY A 268 7.15 -12.28 -6.59
C GLY A 268 8.05 -13.00 -7.59
N ILE A 269 8.57 -14.16 -7.20
CA ILE A 269 9.37 -15.02 -8.09
C ILE A 269 8.52 -15.45 -9.29
N GLN A 270 7.30 -15.91 -9.06
CA GLN A 270 6.43 -16.40 -10.13
C GLN A 270 6.02 -15.29 -11.10
N MET A 271 5.71 -14.09 -10.61
CA MET A 271 5.44 -12.93 -11.47
C MET A 271 6.68 -12.55 -12.30
N ALA A 272 7.86 -12.54 -11.71
CA ALA A 272 9.09 -12.26 -12.45
C ALA A 272 9.33 -13.30 -13.56
N LEU A 273 9.18 -14.58 -13.25
CA LEU A 273 9.34 -15.70 -14.20
C LEU A 273 8.33 -15.62 -15.35
N LYS A 274 7.07 -15.30 -15.06
CA LYS A 274 6.03 -15.08 -16.08
C LYS A 274 6.39 -13.93 -17.01
N GLY A 275 7.02 -12.87 -16.49
CA GLY A 275 7.57 -11.78 -17.30
C GLY A 275 8.67 -12.21 -18.28
N PHE A 276 9.50 -13.19 -17.90
CA PHE A 276 10.51 -13.80 -18.77
C PHE A 276 9.95 -14.91 -19.69
N GLY A 277 8.64 -15.16 -19.66
CA GLY A 277 7.97 -16.17 -20.49
C GLY A 277 8.01 -17.59 -19.91
N VAL A 278 8.38 -17.74 -18.63
CA VAL A 278 8.36 -19.02 -17.91
C VAL A 278 7.05 -19.13 -17.13
N ASN A 279 6.19 -20.08 -17.50
CA ASN A 279 4.96 -20.40 -16.76
C ASN A 279 5.25 -21.56 -15.79
N ILE A 280 5.08 -21.31 -14.49
CA ILE A 280 5.17 -22.29 -13.40
C ILE A 280 3.90 -22.18 -12.58
#